data_AF-A0A6B1GCH6-F1
#
_entry.id   AF-A0A6B1GCH6-F1
#
_cell.length_a   1.000
_cell.length_b   1.000
_cell.length_c   1.000
_cell.angle_alpha   90.00
_cell.angle_beta   90.00
_cell.angle_gamma   90.00
#
_symmetry.space_group_name_H-M   'P 1'
#
loop_
_entity.id
_entity.type
_entity.pdbx_description
1 polymer ?
#
loop_
_entity_poly.entity_id
_entity_poly.type
_entity_poly.pdbx_seq_one_letter_code
_entity_poly.pdbx_strand_id
1 'polypeptide(L)'
;MRTTLTLDDDVADALKERARHLDQPFKQIVNDVLRCGLRPETAHPAEPYSVRTHSTGFAPGVDPLRLNQLVDELEVEAYLEKEARIARAASESARDQ
;
A
#
# COMPACT_ATOMS: atom_id res chain seq x y z
N MET A 1 -37.55 -28.26 2.68
CA MET A 1 -38.93 -27.76 2.91
C MET A 1 -39.43 -27.07 1.65
N ARG A 2 -40.75 -27.07 1.40
CA ARG A 2 -41.40 -26.26 0.35
C ARG A 2 -42.03 -25.05 1.03
N THR A 3 -41.65 -23.86 0.58
CA THR A 3 -42.14 -22.58 1.10
C THR A 3 -42.48 -21.70 -0.08
N THR A 4 -43.55 -20.91 0.03
CA THR A 4 -43.88 -19.84 -0.91
C THR A 4 -43.48 -18.53 -0.24
N LEU A 5 -42.66 -17.74 -0.90
CA LEU A 5 -42.16 -16.45 -0.42
C LEU A 5 -42.49 -15.40 -1.48
N THR A 6 -43.00 -14.25 -1.05
CA THR A 6 -43.14 -13.07 -1.91
C THR A 6 -41.81 -12.32 -1.91
N LEU A 7 -41.31 -11.98 -3.10
CA LEU A 7 -40.09 -11.18 -3.28
C LEU A 7 -40.49 -9.87 -3.95
N ASP A 8 -39.83 -8.78 -3.54
CA ASP A 8 -39.90 -7.51 -4.27
C ASP A 8 -39.27 -7.68 -5.66
N ASP A 9 -39.73 -6.88 -6.63
CA ASP A 9 -39.35 -7.02 -8.04
C ASP A 9 -37.83 -6.86 -8.25
N ASP A 10 -37.20 -5.92 -7.54
CA ASP A 10 -35.77 -5.68 -7.59
C ASP A 10 -34.95 -6.86 -7.05
N VAL A 11 -35.38 -7.47 -5.94
CA VAL A 11 -34.75 -8.66 -5.36
C VAL A 11 -34.91 -9.86 -6.29
N ALA A 12 -36.10 -10.05 -6.87
CA ALA A 12 -36.37 -11.13 -7.80
C ALA A 12 -35.48 -11.03 -9.05
N ASP A 13 -35.32 -9.82 -9.59
CA ASP A 13 -34.49 -9.59 -10.77
C ASP A 13 -33.00 -9.76 -10.48
N ALA A 14 -32.50 -9.24 -9.36
CA ALA A 14 -31.12 -9.45 -8.92
C ALA A 14 -30.78 -10.95 -8.75
N LEU A 15 -31.70 -11.73 -8.19
CA LEU A 15 -31.52 -13.18 -8.02
C LEU A 15 -31.53 -13.91 -9.38
N LYS A 16 -32.38 -13.50 -10.33
CA LYS A 16 -32.41 -14.07 -11.69
C LYS A 16 -31.12 -13.77 -12.45
N GLU A 17 -30.64 -12.54 -12.39
CA GLU A 17 -29.37 -12.14 -13.02
C GLU A 17 -28.22 -12.97 -12.45
N ARG A 18 -28.15 -13.10 -11.12
CA ARG A 18 -27.10 -13.87 -10.47
C ARG A 18 -27.15 -15.36 -10.83
N ALA A 19 -28.35 -15.93 -10.97
CA ALA A 19 -28.54 -17.30 -11.45
C ALA A 19 -28.05 -17.49 -12.89
N ARG A 20 -28.32 -16.54 -13.77
CA ARG A 20 -27.82 -16.54 -15.16
C ARG A 20 -26.30 -16.41 -15.23
N HIS A 21 -25.72 -15.51 -14.44
CA HIS A 21 -24.28 -15.29 -14.42
C HIS A 21 -23.48 -16.48 -13.90
N LEU A 22 -24.02 -17.21 -12.93
CA LEU A 22 -23.35 -18.37 -12.31
C LEU A 22 -23.73 -19.70 -12.95
N ASP A 23 -24.63 -19.71 -13.93
CA ASP A 23 -25.23 -20.90 -14.54
C ASP A 23 -25.74 -21.90 -13.49
N GLN A 24 -26.45 -21.39 -12.48
CA GLN A 24 -26.97 -22.16 -11.35
C GLN A 24 -28.48 -22.07 -11.24
N PRO A 25 -29.15 -23.12 -10.73
CA PRO A 25 -30.60 -23.10 -10.52
C PRO A 25 -31.02 -21.96 -9.60
N PHE A 26 -32.10 -21.26 -9.95
CA PHE A 26 -32.65 -20.14 -9.15
C PHE A 26 -32.82 -20.49 -7.66
N LYS A 27 -33.34 -21.68 -7.36
CA LYS A 27 -33.48 -22.20 -5.99
C LYS A 27 -32.13 -22.24 -5.25
N GLN A 28 -31.04 -22.62 -5.91
CA GLN A 28 -29.73 -22.70 -5.29
C GLN A 28 -29.24 -21.31 -4.91
N ILE A 29 -29.31 -20.37 -5.84
CA ILE A 29 -28.95 -18.96 -5.60
C ILE A 29 -29.77 -18.35 -4.46
N VAL A 30 -31.09 -18.54 -4.45
CA VAL A 30 -31.96 -18.06 -3.37
C VAL A 30 -31.48 -18.58 -2.01
N ASN A 31 -31.24 -19.88 -1.90
CA ASN A 31 -30.80 -20.46 -0.62
C ASN A 31 -29.40 -20.02 -0.23
N ASP A 32 -28.49 -19.85 -1.17
CA ASP A 32 -27.11 -19.43 -0.89
C ASP A 32 -27.05 -17.98 -0.44
N VAL A 33 -27.83 -17.11 -1.07
CA VAL A 33 -28.00 -15.70 -0.65
C VAL A 33 -28.62 -15.63 0.74
N LEU A 34 -29.70 -16.39 1.00
CA LEU A 34 -30.33 -16.43 2.33
C LEU A 34 -29.38 -16.98 3.40
N ARG A 35 -28.61 -18.04 3.10
CA ARG A 35 -27.59 -18.57 4.03
C ARG A 35 -26.52 -17.52 4.31
N CYS A 36 -26.07 -16.79 3.29
CA CYS A 36 -25.09 -15.72 3.46
C CYS A 36 -25.64 -14.61 4.36
N GLY A 37 -26.87 -14.15 4.12
CA GLY A 37 -27.51 -13.09 4.91
C GLY A 37 -27.92 -13.51 6.32
N LEU A 38 -28.16 -14.80 6.56
CA LEU A 38 -28.49 -15.35 7.89
C LEU A 38 -27.25 -15.78 8.67
N ARG A 39 -26.04 -15.73 8.09
CA ARG A 39 -24.82 -15.93 8.88
C ARG A 39 -24.79 -14.82 9.92
N PRO A 40 -24.63 -15.17 11.21
CA PRO A 40 -24.39 -14.15 12.21
C PRO A 40 -23.18 -13.33 11.76
N GLU A 41 -23.26 -12.01 11.88
CA GLU A 41 -22.08 -11.16 11.85
C GLU A 41 -21.22 -11.57 13.05
N THR A 42 -20.48 -12.67 12.92
CA THR A 42 -19.26 -12.86 13.68
C THR A 42 -18.27 -11.88 13.07
N ALA A 43 -18.50 -10.59 13.34
CA ALA A 43 -17.46 -9.59 13.34
C ALA A 43 -16.46 -10.06 14.40
N HIS A 44 -15.61 -11.02 14.04
CA HIS A 44 -14.29 -11.02 14.61
C HIS A 44 -13.74 -9.67 14.22
N PRO A 45 -13.45 -8.76 15.17
CA PRO A 45 -12.71 -7.57 14.82
C PRO A 45 -11.48 -8.08 14.08
N ALA A 46 -11.36 -7.72 12.81
CA ALA A 46 -10.19 -8.08 12.04
C ALA A 46 -8.99 -7.64 12.87
N GLU A 47 -8.15 -8.59 13.29
CA GLU A 47 -6.98 -8.25 14.10
C GLU A 47 -6.22 -7.13 13.38
N PRO A 48 -5.79 -6.08 14.09
CA PRO A 48 -5.04 -5.00 13.49
C PRO A 48 -3.90 -5.58 12.65
N TYR A 49 -3.87 -5.22 11.37
CA TYR A 49 -2.83 -5.70 10.47
C TYR A 49 -1.45 -5.35 11.04
N SER A 50 -0.65 -6.38 11.32
CA SER A 50 0.70 -6.26 11.88
C SER A 50 1.73 -6.81 10.89
N VAL A 51 2.71 -5.98 10.53
CA VAL A 51 3.85 -6.38 9.70
C VAL A 51 5.06 -6.60 10.60
N ARG A 52 5.72 -7.76 10.46
CA ARG A 52 7.03 -7.98 11.07
C ARG A 52 8.06 -7.17 10.31
N THR A 53 8.62 -6.14 10.94
CA THR A 53 9.74 -5.39 10.38
C THR A 53 11.03 -6.20 10.53
N HIS A 54 11.94 -6.06 9.56
CA HIS A 54 13.29 -6.60 9.61
C HIS A 54 14.29 -5.45 9.61
N SER A 55 15.33 -5.55 10.45
CA SER A 55 16.44 -4.62 10.40
C SER A 55 17.28 -4.90 9.15
N THR A 56 17.21 -4.00 8.17
CA THR A 56 17.87 -4.15 6.87
C THR A 56 19.17 -3.34 6.76
N GLY A 57 19.53 -2.56 7.79
CA GLY A 57 20.79 -1.81 7.86
C GLY A 57 20.92 -0.65 6.87
N PHE A 58 19.85 -0.26 6.17
CA PHE A 58 19.90 0.84 5.21
C PHE A 58 19.96 2.21 5.88
N ALA A 59 20.81 3.08 5.34
CA ALA A 59 20.85 4.48 5.76
C ALA A 59 19.64 5.24 5.19
N PRO A 60 18.94 6.05 6.01
CA PRO A 60 17.84 6.88 5.52
C PRO A 60 18.29 7.81 4.38
N GLY A 61 17.49 7.92 3.33
CA GLY A 61 17.79 8.79 2.18
C GLY A 61 18.82 8.23 1.19
N VAL A 62 19.43 7.07 1.47
CA VAL A 62 20.35 6.41 0.55
C VAL A 62 19.62 5.29 -0.20
N ASP A 63 19.58 5.39 -1.52
CA ASP A 63 19.08 4.31 -2.39
C ASP A 63 20.23 3.32 -2.69
N PRO A 64 20.16 2.07 -2.21
CA PRO A 64 21.18 1.05 -2.45
C PRO A 64 21.35 0.68 -3.92
N LEU A 65 20.36 0.98 -4.77
CA LEU A 65 20.41 0.70 -6.21
C LEU A 65 21.04 1.85 -7.00
N ARG A 66 21.37 2.98 -6.36
CA ARG A 66 21.93 4.18 -7.00
C ARG A 66 23.19 4.70 -6.31
N LEU A 67 24.05 3.78 -5.87
CA LEU A 67 25.28 4.15 -5.16
C LEU A 67 26.23 5.01 -5.99
N ASN A 68 26.20 4.92 -7.32
CA ASN A 68 26.99 5.80 -8.19
C ASN A 68 26.59 7.26 -8.02
N GLN A 69 25.29 7.55 -7.90
CA GLN A 69 24.81 8.92 -7.71
C GLN A 69 25.26 9.46 -6.35
N LEU A 70 25.24 8.61 -5.30
CA LEU A 70 25.76 9.00 -3.99
C LEU A 70 27.27 9.33 -4.06
N VAL A 71 28.05 8.59 -4.85
CA VAL A 71 29.47 8.92 -5.06
C VAL A 71 29.62 10.29 -5.72
N ASP A 72 28.85 10.56 -6.79
CA ASP A 72 28.89 11.85 -7.47
C ASP A 72 28.55 13.02 -6.52
N GLU A 73 27.54 12.84 -5.67
CA GLU A 73 27.13 13.84 -4.67
C GLU A 73 28.25 14.09 -3.63
N LEU A 74 28.90 13.04 -3.14
CA LEU A 74 30.02 13.15 -2.19
C LEU A 74 31.26 13.82 -2.80
N GLU A 75 31.53 13.57 -4.08
CA GLU A 75 32.64 14.22 -4.79
C GLU A 75 32.41 15.73 -4.94
N VAL A 76 31.18 16.13 -5.27
CA VAL A 76 30.80 17.55 -5.37
C VAL A 76 30.95 18.23 -4.02
N GLU A 77 30.44 17.63 -2.94
CA GLU A 77 30.56 18.19 -1.58
C GLU A 77 32.03 18.39 -1.19
N ALA A 78 32.87 17.36 -1.39
CA ALA A 78 34.29 17.43 -1.08
C ALA A 78 35.02 18.53 -1.89
N TYR A 79 34.63 18.74 -3.14
CA TYR A 79 35.16 19.82 -3.96
C TYR A 79 34.78 21.20 -3.41
N LEU A 80 33.50 21.39 -3.07
CA LEU A 80 33.01 22.65 -2.50
C LEU A 80 33.68 22.98 -1.16
N GLU A 81 33.83 21.99 -0.28
CA GLU A 81 34.55 22.14 0.99
C GLU A 81 36.02 22.58 0.78
N LYS A 82 36.69 22.00 -0.21
CA LYS A 82 38.07 22.36 -0.56
C LYS A 82 38.16 23.80 -1.05
N GLU A 83 37.28 24.20 -1.97
CA GLU A 83 37.25 25.58 -2.49
C GLU A 83 36.96 26.59 -1.38
N ALA A 84 36.02 26.29 -0.49
CA ALA A 84 35.72 27.14 0.67
C ALA A 84 36.94 27.30 1.59
N ARG A 85 37.72 26.23 1.80
CA ARG A 85 38.96 26.28 2.60
C ARG A 85 40.03 27.16 1.94
N ILE A 86 40.20 27.04 0.63
CA ILE A 86 41.17 27.86 -0.13
C ILE A 86 40.76 29.34 -0.07
N ALA A 87 39.49 29.64 -0.32
CA ALA A 87 38.96 31.01 -0.25
C ALA A 87 39.17 31.63 1.13
N ARG A 88 38.96 30.85 2.20
CA ARG A 88 39.20 31.29 3.58
C ARG A 88 40.67 31.63 3.84
N ALA A 89 41.60 30.74 3.46
CA ALA A 89 43.04 30.95 3.65
C ALA A 89 43.57 32.17 2.86
N ALA A 90 43.03 32.39 1.65
CA ALA A 90 43.37 33.56 0.84
C ALA A 90 42.85 34.87 1.49
N SER A 91 41.65 34.85 2.07
CA SER A 91 41.09 36.02 2.77
C SER A 91 41.81 36.37 4.07
N GLU A 92 42.41 35.38 4.74
CA GLU A 92 43.20 35.56 5.96
C GLU A 92 44.59 36.12 5.63
N SER A 93 45.24 35.67 4.54
CA SER A 93 46.55 36.18 4.11
C SER A 93 46.51 37.61 3.55
N ALA A 94 45.37 38.06 3.02
CA ALA A 94 45.18 39.43 2.53
C ALA A 94 44.88 40.45 3.65
N ARG A 95 44.68 40.00 4.90
CA ARG A 95 44.48 40.86 6.07
C ARG A 95 45.78 41.15 6.86
N ASP A 96 46.81 40.34 6.63
CA ASP A 96 48.12 40.46 7.31
C ASP A 96 49.20 41.19 6.46
N GLN A 97 48.84 41.71 5.28
CA GLN A 97 49.65 42.63 4.47
C GLN A 97 49.07 44.05 4.50
#